data_AF-A0A286UPS6-F1
#
_entry.id   AF-A0A286UPS6-F1
#
_cell.length_a   1.000
_cell.length_b   1.000
_cell.length_c   1.000
_cell.angle_alpha   90.00
_cell.angle_beta   90.00
_cell.angle_gamma   90.00
#
_symmetry.space_group_name_H-M   'P 1'
#
loop_
_entity.id
_entity.type
_entity.pdbx_description
1 polymer ?
#
loop_
_entity_poly.entity_id
_entity_poly.type
_entity_poly.pdbx_seq_one_letter_code
_entity_poly.pdbx_strand_id
1 'polypeptide(L)'
;MTHPRTLKRLERSKKYLTHDPSNILKLNDKVAIQNCPPVSARKRFALYKVLKSPENERIERHRVQAEAAATATAAEAQPSP
;
A
#
# COMPACT_ATOMS: atom_id res chain seq x y z
N MET A 1 -16.53 -18.86 -7.88
CA MET A 1 -17.08 -19.71 -8.97
C MET A 1 -17.54 -21.02 -8.37
N THR A 2 -18.63 -21.59 -8.89
CA THR A 2 -19.12 -22.89 -8.44
C THR A 2 -18.44 -23.99 -9.25
N HIS A 3 -17.91 -25.03 -8.59
CA HIS A 3 -17.33 -26.18 -9.29
C HIS A 3 -18.43 -26.87 -10.12
N PRO A 4 -18.23 -27.15 -11.42
CA PRO A 4 -19.30 -27.65 -12.30
C PRO A 4 -19.85 -29.02 -11.85
N ARG A 5 -18.99 -29.94 -11.37
CA ARG A 5 -19.41 -31.27 -10.91
C ARG A 5 -19.89 -31.34 -9.46
N THR A 6 -19.13 -30.78 -8.51
CA THR A 6 -19.41 -30.89 -7.07
C THR A 6 -20.25 -29.74 -6.51
N LEU A 7 -20.53 -28.70 -7.29
CA LEU A 7 -21.29 -27.51 -6.88
C LEU A 7 -20.76 -26.75 -5.66
N LYS A 8 -19.53 -27.04 -5.22
CA LYS A 8 -18.85 -26.31 -4.14
C LYS A 8 -18.41 -24.93 -4.61
N ARG A 9 -18.55 -23.92 -3.74
CA ARG A 9 -18.04 -22.57 -3.99
C ARG A 9 -16.53 -22.54 -3.84
N LEU A 10 -15.85 -22.07 -4.88
CA LEU A 10 -14.41 -21.95 -4.95
C LEU A 10 -14.01 -20.48 -5.08
N GLU A 11 -13.01 -20.10 -4.29
CA GLU A 11 -12.29 -18.85 -4.43
C GLU A 11 -11.10 -19.06 -5.36
N ARG A 12 -10.88 -18.11 -6.28
CA ARG A 12 -9.75 -18.12 -7.21
C ARG A 12 -9.07 -16.77 -7.16
N SER A 13 -7.75 -16.79 -7.13
CA SER A 13 -6.91 -15.60 -7.21
C SER A 13 -6.00 -15.69 -8.44
N LYS A 14 -5.64 -14.53 -8.98
CA LYS A 14 -4.69 -14.39 -10.07
C LYS A 14 -3.79 -13.19 -9.79
N LYS A 15 -2.50 -13.35 -10.04
CA LYS A 15 -1.53 -12.27 -9.93
C LYS A 15 -1.59 -11.41 -11.18
N TYR A 16 -1.90 -10.12 -11.01
CA TYR A 16 -1.90 -9.13 -12.07
C TYR A 16 -0.72 -8.18 -11.89
N LEU A 17 -0.11 -7.78 -13.00
CA LEU A 17 0.96 -6.80 -13.00
C LEU A 17 0.36 -5.45 -13.35
N THR A 18 0.46 -4.53 -12.39
CA THR A 18 -0.07 -3.18 -12.52
C THR A 18 1.04 -2.24 -13.01
N HIS A 19 0.65 -1.28 -13.84
CA HIS A 19 1.47 -0.14 -14.19
C HIS A 19 1.21 0.99 -13.19
N ASP A 20 2.28 1.42 -12.51
CA ASP A 20 2.34 2.60 -11.65
C ASP A 20 3.59 3.39 -12.08
N PRO A 21 3.45 4.51 -12.81
CA PRO A 21 4.57 5.29 -13.29
C PRO A 21 5.22 6.14 -12.18
N SER A 22 4.44 6.58 -11.20
CA SER A 22 4.90 7.47 -10.13
C SER A 22 5.45 6.71 -8.92
N ASN A 23 5.36 5.38 -8.93
CA ASN A 23 5.87 4.49 -7.87
C ASN A 23 5.33 4.86 -6.47
N ILE A 24 4.02 5.14 -6.43
CA ILE A 24 3.31 5.58 -5.22
C ILE A 24 2.99 4.37 -4.34
N LEU A 25 2.77 3.20 -4.95
CA LEU A 25 2.33 1.99 -4.24
C LEU A 25 3.42 1.42 -3.34
N LYS A 26 3.02 0.98 -2.16
CA LYS A 26 3.84 0.25 -1.19
C LYS A 26 3.36 -1.18 -1.05
N LEU A 27 4.14 -1.97 -0.30
CA LEU A 27 3.81 -3.36 -0.03
C LEU A 27 2.52 -3.46 0.80
N ASN A 28 1.71 -4.47 0.48
CA ASN A 28 0.44 -4.77 1.16
C ASN A 28 -0.67 -3.72 0.99
N ASP A 29 -0.54 -2.81 0.02
CA ASP A 29 -1.61 -1.89 -0.32
C ASP A 29 -2.81 -2.63 -0.95
N LYS A 30 -4.03 -2.26 -0.53
CA LYS A 30 -5.25 -2.66 -1.22
C LYS A 30 -5.57 -1.64 -2.29
N VAL A 31 -5.55 -2.07 -3.54
CA VAL A 31 -5.71 -1.20 -4.71
C VAL A 31 -6.84 -1.65 -5.61
N ALA A 32 -7.51 -0.70 -6.23
CA ALA A 32 -8.37 -0.91 -7.39
C ALA A 32 -7.55 -0.69 -8.66
N ILE A 33 -7.64 -1.64 -9.59
CA ILE A 33 -6.94 -1.61 -10.89
C ILE A 33 -7.95 -1.51 -12.02
N GLN A 34 -7.57 -0.84 -13.11
CA GLN A 34 -8.39 -0.69 -14.32
C GLN A 34 -7.65 -1.23 -15.55
N ASN A 35 -8.39 -1.63 -16.58
CA ASN A 35 -7.81 -1.99 -17.86
C ASN A 35 -7.11 -0.78 -18.51
N CYS A 36 -5.96 -1.00 -19.14
CA CYS A 36 -5.25 0.01 -19.90
C CYS A 36 -4.68 -0.57 -21.20
N PRO A 37 -4.24 0.29 -22.15
CA PRO A 37 -3.46 -0.16 -23.29
C PRO A 37 -2.21 -0.96 -22.85
N PRO A 38 -1.65 -1.81 -23.71
CA PRO A 38 -0.48 -2.61 -23.36
C PRO A 38 0.73 -1.70 -23.11
N VAL A 39 1.13 -1.54 -21.84
CA VAL A 39 2.32 -0.77 -21.46
C VAL A 39 3.58 -1.63 -21.54
N SER A 40 3.44 -2.94 -21.31
CA SER A 40 4.52 -3.92 -21.42
C SER A 40 3.91 -5.29 -21.76
N ALA A 41 4.73 -6.29 -22.05
CA ALA A 41 4.29 -7.64 -22.46
C ALA A 41 3.21 -8.24 -21.55
N ARG A 42 3.26 -7.97 -20.25
CA ARG A 42 2.29 -8.49 -19.25
C ARG A 42 1.51 -7.40 -18.48
N LYS A 43 1.86 -6.12 -18.61
CA LYS A 43 1.22 -5.02 -17.88
C LYS A 43 0.09 -4.43 -18.74
N ARG A 44 -1.14 -4.83 -18.43
CA ARG A 44 -2.39 -4.39 -19.10
C ARG A 44 -3.40 -3.79 -18.11
N PHE A 45 -2.95 -3.52 -16.90
CA PHE A 45 -3.73 -2.91 -15.85
C PHE A 45 -2.98 -1.70 -15.30
N ALA A 46 -3.69 -0.61 -15.05
CA ALA A 46 -3.16 0.60 -14.43
C ALA A 46 -3.77 0.80 -13.04
N LEU A 47 -3.04 1.50 -12.17
CA LEU A 47 -3.57 1.92 -10.88
C LEU A 47 -4.73 2.90 -11.07
N TYR A 48 -5.88 2.62 -10.45
CA TYR A 48 -7.02 3.53 -10.45
C TYR A 48 -7.15 4.26 -9.11
N LYS A 49 -7.20 3.51 -8.01
CA LYS A 49 -7.37 4.07 -6.66
C LYS A 49 -6.71 3.19 -5.60
N VAL A 50 -6.05 3.84 -4.63
CA VAL A 50 -5.60 3.17 -3.40
C VAL A 50 -6.74 3.18 -2.39
N LEU A 51 -7.13 2.01 -1.90
CA LEU A 51 -8.21 1.84 -0.91
C LEU A 51 -7.66 1.83 0.51
N LYS A 52 -6.52 1.19 0.73
CA LYS A 52 -5.84 1.11 2.03
C LYS A 52 -4.34 0.99 1.84
N SER A 53 -3.56 1.78 2.57
CA SER A 53 -2.10 1.69 2.58
C SER A 53 -1.56 1.52 4.01
N PRO A 54 -1.34 0.27 4.46
CA PRO A 54 -0.92 0.00 5.83
C PRO A 54 0.53 0.43 6.12
N GLU A 55 1.41 0.42 5.11
CA GLU A 55 2.81 0.80 5.31
C GLU A 55 2.96 2.31 5.50
N ASN A 56 2.19 3.13 4.76
CA ASN A 56 2.20 4.58 4.96
C ASN A 56 1.75 4.94 6.38
N GLU A 57 0.68 4.31 6.88
CA GLU A 57 0.20 4.50 8.26
C GLU A 57 1.30 4.16 9.30
N ARG A 58 2.12 3.14 9.05
CA ARG A 58 3.23 2.76 9.95
C ARG A 58 4.37 3.78 9.92
N ILE A 59 4.74 4.24 8.73
CA ILE A 59 5.81 5.23 8.53
C ILE A 59 5.42 6.54 9.23
N GLU A 60 4.18 6.99 9.07
CA GLU A 60 3.66 8.20 9.72
C GLU A 60 3.73 8.07 11.25
N ARG A 61 3.28 6.93 11.82
CA ARG A 61 3.37 6.69 13.27
C ARG A 61 4.80 6.74 13.78
N HIS A 62 5.74 6.11 13.08
CA HIS A 62 7.15 6.12 13.47
C HIS A 62 7.72 7.54 13.42
N ARG A 63 7.36 8.32 12.40
CA ARG A 63 7.77 9.72 12.27
C ARG A 63 7.25 10.57 13.43
N VAL A 64 5.96 10.48 13.74
CA VAL A 64 5.34 11.23 14.86
C VAL A 64 5.99 10.88 16.19
N GLN A 65 6.30 9.59 16.43
CA GLN A 65 7.02 9.16 17.63
C GLN A 65 8.44 9.73 17.70
N ALA A 66 9.15 9.75 16.58
CA ALA A 66 10.50 10.32 16.52
C ALA A 66 10.49 11.85 16.77
N GLU A 67 9.53 12.58 16.21
CA GLU A 67 9.37 14.03 16.44
C GLU A 67 9.00 14.33 17.91
N ALA A 68 8.12 13.51 18.52
CA ALA A 68 7.77 13.62 19.93
C ALA A 68 8.98 13.32 20.85
N ALA A 69 9.74 12.27 20.55
CA ALA A 69 10.96 11.94 21.28
C ALA A 69 12.01 13.06 21.16
N ALA A 70 12.21 13.62 19.97
CA ALA A 70 13.14 14.73 19.75
C ALA A 70 12.72 16.00 20.52
N THR A 71 11.43 16.29 20.59
CA THR A 71 10.90 17.42 21.36
C THR A 71 11.08 17.22 22.86
N ALA A 72 10.90 15.99 23.37
CA ALA A 72 11.15 15.66 24.77
C ALA A 72 12.63 15.81 25.13
N THR A 73 13.55 15.32 24.30
CA THR A 73 15.00 15.50 24.51
C THR A 73 15.42 16.97 24.43
N ALA A 74 14.80 17.78 23.56
CA ALA A 74 15.07 19.21 23.45
C ALA A 74 14.55 20.03 24.64
N ALA A 75 13.43 19.62 25.26
CA ALA A 75 12.89 20.26 26.46
C ALA A 75 13.73 19.95 27.72
N GLU A 76 14.38 18.79 27.76
CA GLU A 76 15.26 18.37 28.85
C GLU A 76 16.68 19.00 28.74
N ALA A 77 17.00 19.58 27.57
CA ALA A 77 18.29 20.19 27.26
C ALA A 77 18.32 21.72 27.43
N GLN A 78 17.36 22.35 28.14
CA GLN A 78 17.51 23.73 28.61
C GLN A 78 18.15 23.72 30.00
N PRO A 79 19.47 23.98 30.15
CA PRO A 79 20.06 24.20 31.46
C PRO A 79 19.58 25.57 31.94
N SER A 80 18.91 25.58 33.09
CA SER A 80 18.62 26.79 33.86
C SER A 80 19.91 27.59 34.12
N PRO A 81 19.85 28.93 34.15
CA PRO A 81 21.01 29.82 34.22
C PRO A 81 21.84 29.69 35.50
#